data_AF-D5BHG7-F1
#
_entry.id   AF-D5BHG7-F1
#
_cell.length_a   1.000
_cell.length_b   1.000
_cell.length_c   1.000
_cell.angle_alpha   90.00
_cell.angle_beta   90.00
_cell.angle_gamma   90.00
#
_symmetry.space_group_name_H-M   'P 1'
#
loop_
_entity.id
_entity.type
_entity.pdbx_description
1 polymer ?
#
loop_
_entity_poly.entity_id
_entity_poly.type
_entity_poly.pdbx_seq_one_letter_code
_entity_poly.pdbx_strand_id
1 'polypeptide(L)'
;MLLDAFIYNDTESYFQEYLNEELFCDSHGKIFKITGKKQPKSIFRKLFFFLPNIYKVELIFEATNEYITLDDLRDFMIERIKTLGYGKFEVKWILELQKAKSYEELILGKQN
;
A
#
# COMPACT_ATOMS: atom_id res chain seq x y z
N MET A 1 -4.86 -11.10 -0.55
CA MET A 1 -3.42 -11.29 -0.24
C MET A 1 -2.79 -9.93 -0.16
N LEU A 2 -2.04 -9.62 0.89
CA LEU A 2 -1.29 -8.36 0.98
C LEU A 2 -0.03 -8.51 0.11
N LEU A 3 0.16 -7.58 -0.83
CA LEU A 3 1.11 -7.76 -1.94
C LEU A 3 2.59 -7.51 -1.57
N ASP A 4 2.88 -6.73 -0.52
CA ASP A 4 4.23 -6.63 0.04
C ASP A 4 4.18 -5.92 1.41
N ALA A 5 4.78 -6.52 2.43
CA ALA A 5 4.81 -5.99 3.79
C ALA A 5 6.17 -5.36 4.15
N PHE A 6 6.94 -4.87 3.17
CA PHE A 6 8.32 -4.44 3.37
C PHE A 6 8.56 -3.00 2.95
N ILE A 7 9.34 -2.27 3.76
CA ILE A 7 9.84 -0.92 3.47
C ILE A 7 11.37 -0.88 3.51
N TYR A 8 11.95 0.05 2.74
CA TYR A 8 13.40 0.30 2.72
C TYR A 8 13.82 1.42 3.67
N ASN A 9 12.92 2.37 3.94
CA ASN A 9 13.16 3.45 4.89
C ASN A 9 12.79 2.97 6.30
N ASP A 10 13.80 2.76 7.14
CA ASP A 10 13.60 2.28 8.52
C ASP A 10 13.60 3.39 9.57
N THR A 11 13.70 4.65 9.16
CA THR A 11 13.71 5.79 10.07
C THR A 11 12.43 5.83 10.92
N GLU A 12 12.59 6.14 12.21
CA GLU A 12 11.46 6.16 13.13
C GLU A 12 10.48 7.29 12.82
N SER A 13 10.99 8.47 12.49
CA SER A 13 10.16 9.61 12.12
C SER A 13 9.29 9.31 10.90
N TYR A 14 9.84 8.69 9.86
CA TYR A 14 9.06 8.31 8.67
C TYR A 14 7.95 7.32 9.01
N PHE A 15 8.25 6.33 9.85
CA PHE A 15 7.24 5.36 10.28
C PHE A 15 6.11 6.04 11.06
N GLN A 16 6.44 6.87 12.04
CA GLN A 16 5.43 7.55 12.87
C GLN A 16 4.59 8.56 12.09
N GLU A 17 5.19 9.25 11.10
CA GLU A 17 4.51 10.31 10.35
C GLU A 17 3.64 9.78 9.20
N TYR A 18 4.05 8.68 8.54
CA TYR A 18 3.43 8.25 7.28
C TYR A 18 2.88 6.84 7.28
N LEU A 19 3.16 6.01 8.29
CA LEU A 19 2.80 4.59 8.27
C LEU A 19 2.07 4.12 9.53
N ASN A 20 2.44 4.63 10.71
CA ASN A 20 1.83 4.16 11.95
C ASN A 20 0.32 4.47 11.96
N GLU A 21 -0.49 3.48 12.31
CA GLU A 21 -1.96 3.54 12.31
C GLU A 21 -2.63 3.75 10.95
N GLU A 22 -1.88 3.81 9.85
CA GLU A 22 -2.45 3.90 8.51
C GLU A 22 -3.17 2.61 8.10
N LEU A 23 -4.21 2.77 7.28
CA LEU A 23 -5.08 1.69 6.83
C LEU A 23 -4.72 1.22 5.42
N PHE A 24 -4.73 -0.10 5.23
CA PHE A 24 -4.44 -0.77 3.98
C PHE A 24 -5.51 -1.80 3.66
N CYS A 25 -5.84 -1.94 2.38
CA CYS A 25 -6.78 -2.94 1.89
C CYS A 25 -6.03 -4.02 1.09
N ASP A 26 -6.42 -5.29 1.27
CA ASP A 26 -5.92 -6.38 0.42
C ASP A 26 -6.78 -6.61 -0.83
N SER A 27 -6.38 -7.58 -1.66
CA SER A 27 -7.10 -7.98 -2.89
C SER A 27 -8.52 -8.54 -2.68
N HIS A 28 -9.05 -8.57 -1.45
CA HIS A 28 -10.40 -9.04 -1.14
C HIS A 28 -11.24 -7.99 -0.39
N GLY A 29 -10.75 -6.75 -0.29
CA GLY A 29 -11.45 -5.71 0.46
C GLY A 29 -11.15 -5.71 1.96
N LYS A 30 -10.34 -6.63 2.49
CA LYS A 30 -10.10 -6.70 3.94
C LYS A 30 -9.18 -5.58 4.38
N ILE A 31 -9.58 -4.87 5.44
CA ILE A 31 -8.82 -3.74 6.00
C ILE A 31 -7.84 -4.23 7.08
N PHE A 32 -6.64 -3.68 6.99
CA PHE A 32 -5.54 -3.89 7.91
C PHE A 32 -5.02 -2.54 8.36
N LYS A 33 -4.55 -2.48 9.61
CA LYS A 33 -3.87 -1.31 10.17
C LYS A 33 -2.41 -1.65 10.40
N ILE A 34 -1.51 -0.72 10.09
CA ILE A 34 -0.11 -0.86 10.48
C ILE A 34 0.02 -0.54 11.97
N THR A 35 0.56 -1.47 12.75
CA THR A 35 0.74 -1.30 14.21
C THR A 35 2.20 -1.38 14.64
N GLY A 36 3.11 -1.64 13.71
CA GLY A 36 4.51 -1.67 14.01
C GLY A 36 5.38 -2.01 12.82
N LYS A 37 6.67 -2.11 13.10
CA LYS A 37 7.68 -2.55 12.14
C LYS A 37 8.71 -3.43 12.85
N LYS A 38 9.33 -4.32 12.09
CA LYS A 38 10.24 -5.33 12.60
C LYS A 38 11.51 -5.37 11.76
N GLN A 39 12.61 -5.15 12.46
CA GLN A 39 13.93 -5.17 11.85
C GLN A 39 14.30 -6.57 11.34
N PRO A 40 15.11 -6.67 10.27
CA PRO A 40 15.53 -7.97 9.76
C PRO A 40 16.31 -8.73 10.85
N LYS A 41 15.95 -10.00 11.05
CA LYS A 41 16.62 -10.86 12.05
C LYS A 41 18.08 -11.18 11.68
N SER A 42 18.38 -11.23 10.39
CA SER A 42 19.71 -11.63 9.89
C SER A 42 20.76 -10.55 10.13
N ILE A 43 21.83 -10.94 10.82
CA ILE A 43 23.01 -10.08 11.06
C ILE A 43 23.64 -9.65 9.73
N PHE A 44 23.68 -10.55 8.73
CA PHE A 44 24.22 -10.22 7.41
C PHE A 44 23.41 -9.11 6.72
N ARG A 45 22.08 -9.12 6.85
CA ARG A 45 21.25 -8.03 6.29
C ARG A 45 21.54 -6.69 6.96
N LYS A 46 21.83 -6.70 8.27
CA LYS A 46 22.23 -5.50 9.02
C LYS A 46 23.64 -5.02 8.66
N LEU A 47 24.58 -5.94 8.45
CA LEU A 47 25.97 -5.60 8.10
C LEU A 47 26.08 -5.05 6.68
N PHE A 48 25.31 -5.61 5.75
CA PHE A 48 25.29 -5.21 4.35
C PHE A 48 24.13 -4.25 4.03
N PHE A 49 23.73 -3.42 5.00
CA PHE A 49 22.58 -2.53 4.85
C PHE A 49 22.75 -1.51 3.71
N PHE A 50 24.00 -1.19 3.36
CA PHE A 50 24.36 -0.27 2.28
C PHE A 50 24.14 -0.87 0.87
N LEU A 51 23.94 -2.19 0.76
CA LEU A 51 23.67 -2.83 -0.53
C LEU A 51 22.18 -2.70 -0.90
N PRO A 52 21.87 -2.37 -2.17
CA PRO A 52 20.48 -2.23 -2.62
C PRO A 52 19.74 -3.56 -2.46
N ASN A 53 18.47 -3.48 -2.05
CA ASN A 53 17.57 -4.62 -1.85
C ASN A 53 17.92 -5.60 -0.72
N ILE A 54 19.01 -5.38 0.03
CA ILE A 54 19.45 -6.29 1.10
C ILE A 54 18.76 -6.01 2.43
N TYR A 55 18.63 -4.72 2.79
CA TYR A 55 17.97 -4.30 4.01
C TYR A 55 16.53 -3.88 3.74
N LYS A 56 15.61 -4.60 4.38
CA LYS A 56 14.18 -4.31 4.35
C LYS A 56 13.61 -4.53 5.74
N VAL A 57 12.72 -3.65 6.14
CA VAL A 57 11.97 -3.75 7.39
C VAL A 57 10.58 -4.29 7.09
N GLU A 58 10.15 -5.25 7.89
CA GLU A 58 8.81 -5.84 7.77
C GLU A 58 7.82 -4.98 8.56
N LEU A 59 6.74 -4.55 7.92
CA LEU A 59 5.61 -3.90 8.56
C LEU A 59 4.71 -4.93 9.22
N ILE A 60 4.22 -4.60 10.41
CA ILE A 60 3.28 -5.42 11.17
C ILE A 60 1.89 -4.90 10.86
N PHE A 61 1.08 -5.75 10.24
CA PHE A 61 -0.31 -5.48 9.92
C PHE A 61 -1.23 -6.22 10.88
N GLU A 62 -2.17 -5.50 11.47
CA GLU A 62 -3.24 -6.03 12.28
C GLU A 62 -4.56 -5.97 11.51
N ALA A 63 -5.29 -7.08 11.44
CA ALA A 63 -6.60 -7.10 10.80
C ALA A 63 -7.62 -6.33 11.67
N THR A 64 -8.36 -5.39 11.08
CA THR A 64 -9.37 -4.60 11.80
C THR A 64 -10.73 -5.31 11.92
N ASN A 65 -10.90 -6.45 11.23
CA ASN A 65 -12.19 -7.12 10.97
C ASN A 65 -13.17 -6.31 10.12
N GLU A 66 -12.71 -5.20 9.53
CA GLU A 66 -13.50 -4.38 8.62
C GLU A 66 -13.18 -4.74 7.16
N TYR A 67 -14.12 -4.39 6.29
CA TYR A 67 -14.02 -4.59 4.87
C TYR A 67 -14.46 -3.32 4.15
N ILE A 68 -13.73 -2.92 3.13
CA ILE A 68 -14.14 -1.91 2.15
C ILE A 68 -14.77 -2.61 0.96
N THR A 69 -15.84 -2.06 0.40
CA THR A 69 -16.41 -2.60 -0.83
C THR A 69 -15.57 -2.20 -2.05
N LEU A 70 -15.77 -2.89 -3.17
CA LEU A 70 -15.08 -2.57 -4.42
C LEU A 70 -15.44 -1.15 -4.90
N ASP A 71 -16.70 -0.77 -4.72
CA ASP A 71 -17.21 0.53 -5.14
C ASP A 71 -16.67 1.65 -4.25
N ASP A 72 -16.68 1.47 -2.93
CA ASP A 72 -16.11 2.45 -1.99
C ASP A 72 -14.60 2.65 -2.21
N LEU A 73 -13.85 1.56 -2.46
CA LEU A 73 -12.43 1.66 -2.76
C LEU A 73 -12.19 2.43 -4.08
N ARG A 74 -13.00 2.13 -5.10
CA ARG A 74 -12.89 2.82 -6.39
C ARG A 74 -13.16 4.31 -6.24
N ASP A 75 -14.22 4.68 -5.53
CA ASP A 75 -14.61 6.07 -5.32
C ASP A 75 -13.52 6.82 -4.54
N PHE A 76 -13.03 6.21 -3.46
CA PHE A 76 -11.89 6.74 -2.70
C PHE A 76 -10.66 7.00 -3.58
N MET A 77 -10.27 6.05 -4.43
CA MET A 77 -9.12 6.21 -5.33
C MET A 77 -9.35 7.33 -6.36
N ILE A 78 -10.55 7.41 -6.95
CA ILE A 78 -10.91 8.46 -7.91
C ILE A 78 -10.85 9.83 -7.25
N GLU A 79 -11.40 9.98 -6.05
CA GLU A 79 -11.32 11.22 -5.28
C GLU A 79 -9.87 11.63 -5.01
N ARG A 80 -9.03 10.67 -4.59
CA ARG A 80 -7.60 10.93 -4.35
C ARG A 80 -6.89 11.40 -5.62
N ILE A 81 -7.14 10.79 -6.78
CA ILE A 81 -6.51 11.21 -8.04
C ILE A 81 -6.94 12.64 -8.41
N LYS A 82 -8.22 13.00 -8.28
CA LYS A 82 -8.73 14.34 -8.61
C LYS A 82 -8.02 15.45 -7.83
N THR A 83 -7.55 15.16 -6.63
CA THR A 83 -6.81 16.15 -5.81
C THR A 83 -5.35 16.34 -6.24
N LEU A 84 -4.80 15.52 -7.14
CA LEU A 84 -3.41 15.63 -7.63
C LEU A 84 -3.24 16.66 -8.77
N GLY A 85 -4.35 17.21 -9.29
CA GLY A 85 -4.36 18.25 -10.32
C GLY A 85 -4.70 17.74 -11.73
N TYR A 86 -5.19 18.64 -12.58
CA TYR A 86 -5.82 18.28 -13.86
C TYR A 86 -4.82 18.03 -14.99
N GLY A 87 -4.93 16.88 -15.66
CA GLY A 87 -4.12 16.53 -16.83
C GLY A 87 -4.57 15.26 -17.57
N LYS A 88 -3.99 14.98 -18.75
CA LYS A 88 -4.34 13.79 -19.56
C LYS A 88 -4.15 12.46 -18.80
N PHE A 89 -3.20 12.41 -17.87
CA PHE A 89 -2.92 11.23 -17.06
C PHE A 89 -4.03 10.92 -16.05
N GLU A 90 -4.61 11.94 -15.42
CA GLU A 90 -5.75 11.79 -14.51
C GLU A 90 -6.94 11.15 -15.22
N VAL A 91 -7.33 11.69 -16.38
CA VAL A 91 -8.48 11.20 -17.14
C VAL A 91 -8.30 9.72 -17.51
N LYS A 92 -7.12 9.35 -17.99
CA LYS A 92 -6.82 7.96 -18.34
C LYS A 92 -6.90 7.06 -17.11
N TRP A 93 -6.33 7.48 -15.99
CA TRP A 93 -6.30 6.69 -14.76
C TRP A 93 -7.70 6.48 -14.17
N ILE A 94 -8.52 7.54 -14.10
CA ILE A 94 -9.92 7.42 -13.65
C ILE A 94 -10.71 6.46 -14.54
N LEU A 95 -10.54 6.52 -15.86
CA LEU A 95 -11.19 5.59 -16.79
C LEU A 95 -10.73 4.14 -16.57
N GLU A 96 -9.48 3.92 -16.18
CA GLU A 96 -8.97 2.59 -15.85
C GLU A 96 -9.60 2.05 -14.55
N LEU A 97 -9.73 2.89 -13.51
CA LEU A 97 -10.40 2.52 -12.26
C LEU A 97 -11.89 2.22 -12.46
N GLN A 98 -12.57 2.97 -13.31
CA GLN A 98 -13.99 2.75 -13.64
C GLN A 98 -14.23 1.42 -14.36
N LYS A 99 -13.26 0.94 -15.13
CA LYS A 99 -13.34 -0.34 -15.85
C LYS A 99 -12.97 -1.55 -14.99
N ALA A 100 -12.27 -1.33 -13.88
CA ALA A 100 -11.81 -2.41 -13.01
C ALA A 100 -12.98 -3.15 -12.36
N LYS A 101 -12.95 -4.48 -12.47
CA LYS A 101 -13.99 -5.41 -12.01
C LYS A 101 -13.63 -6.13 -10.71
N SER A 102 -12.42 -5.94 -10.21
CA SER A 102 -11.92 -6.57 -8.99
C SER A 102 -10.99 -5.64 -8.20
N TYR A 103 -10.78 -5.94 -6.92
CA TYR A 103 -9.82 -5.20 -6.08
C TYR A 103 -8.41 -5.30 -6.65
N GLU A 104 -8.05 -6.47 -7.20
CA GLU A 104 -6.75 -6.68 -7.81
C GLU A 104 -6.55 -5.79 -9.04
N GLU A 105 -7.57 -5.66 -9.91
CA GLU A 105 -7.52 -4.75 -11.06
C GLU A 105 -7.41 -3.29 -10.61
N LEU A 106 -8.10 -2.87 -9.54
CA LEU A 106 -7.97 -1.52 -8.97
C LEU A 106 -6.56 -1.26 -8.43
N ILE A 107 -6.02 -2.20 -7.64
CA ILE A 107 -4.73 -2.04 -6.94
C ILE A 107 -3.55 -2.13 -7.90
N LEU A 108 -3.59 -3.08 -8.85
CA LEU A 108 -2.47 -3.33 -9.77
C LEU A 108 -2.54 -2.52 -11.07
N GLY A 109 -3.70 -1.94 -11.41
CA GLY A 109 -3.91 -1.21 -12.67
C GLY A 109 -3.79 -2.08 -13.92
N LYS A 110 -3.93 -3.40 -13.79
CA LYS A 110 -3.91 -4.35 -14.93
C LYS A 110 -5.33 -4.81 -15.23
N GLN A 111 -5.79 -4.59 -16.45
CA GLN A 111 -7.06 -5.12 -16.94
C GLN A 111 -6.75 -6.39 -17.73
N ASN A 112 -7.30 -7.53 -17.29
CA ASN A 112 -7.23 -8.80 -18.04
C ASN A 112 -8.26 -8.83 -19.18
#